data_AF-A0A7S4ASM0-F1
#
_entry.id   AF-A0A7S4ASM0-F1
#
_cell.length_a   1.000
_cell.length_b   1.000
_cell.length_c   1.000
_cell.angle_alpha   90.00
_cell.angle_beta   90.00
_cell.angle_gamma   90.00
#
_symmetry.space_group_name_H-M   'P 1'
#
loop_
_entity.id
_entity.type
_entity.pdbx_description
1 polymer ?
#
loop_
_entity_poly.entity_id
_entity_poly.type
_entity_poly.pdbx_seq_one_letter_code
_entity_poly.pdbx_strand_id
1 'polypeptide(L)'
;MLTTTHSIRLNYQLSNKFIRSVAFRFISIKSIHSFIHLSVPSSDTNGWCPFCERVWVAVRAKGLPYQETLVPLQGKPEWYKQMVPTGLVPAVLFHGDQAENEEETDTPSTPNTRRELVWESDAILRALDAKFPDTVRLMRDDDEDFNEALKLQDRVQAAGFKMAYANRNGTLTDAEIEEHRSAFGGVLDELDSALATVQEQQTGDGACFRLGPDFSGLDAIMVPTLERWRHQLPLTENFDILEGRPHLEAWFDHMEAFPAFGARIAGDEYSWTATASMFLRYFGGGEDKPKVAAGIARADAAAEELAEGFSTAHASASSTTTTTTSALEAANKLVSNHAAVLKDCLGGSEPPKSQGHIPRAGASAEETVDALLRHVVVRLLQHKAVEENGATSATETLPTSMPMPRDLVMENDDAIQGALALRTVAKRLCVPRDMGAPSAALLRGILCTVADDLED
;
A
#
# COMPACT_ATOMS: atom_id res chain seq x y z
N MET A 1 1.49 -43.96 -32.10
CA MET A 1 0.71 -43.84 -30.86
C MET A 1 1.65 -43.44 -29.72
N LEU A 2 1.36 -42.28 -29.13
CA LEU A 2 1.61 -41.88 -27.75
C LEU A 2 3.07 -41.78 -27.25
N THR A 3 3.67 -40.68 -27.71
CA THR A 3 4.35 -39.61 -26.96
C THR A 3 4.71 -39.82 -25.49
N THR A 4 6.03 -39.81 -25.26
CA THR A 4 6.75 -39.62 -24.00
C THR A 4 6.79 -38.13 -23.64
N THR A 5 6.16 -37.71 -22.54
CA THR A 5 6.25 -36.33 -22.05
C THR A 5 7.54 -36.15 -21.24
N HIS A 6 8.50 -35.41 -21.78
CA HIS A 6 9.69 -34.95 -21.06
C HIS A 6 9.30 -33.81 -20.10
N SER A 7 9.43 -34.03 -18.80
CA SER A 7 9.33 -32.98 -17.78
C SER A 7 10.64 -32.19 -17.76
N ILE A 8 10.64 -30.99 -18.33
CA ILE A 8 11.72 -30.03 -18.14
C ILE A 8 11.52 -29.39 -16.76
N ARG A 9 12.28 -29.87 -15.76
CA ARG A 9 12.49 -29.15 -14.50
C ARG A 9 13.39 -27.94 -14.77
N LEU A 10 12.80 -26.76 -14.90
CA LEU A 10 13.52 -25.50 -14.76
C LEU A 10 13.84 -25.26 -13.28
N ASN A 11 15.09 -25.51 -12.90
CA ASN A 11 15.65 -25.20 -11.58
C ASN A 11 15.74 -23.68 -11.40
N TYR A 12 14.68 -23.05 -10.90
CA TYR A 12 14.74 -21.73 -10.29
C TYR A 12 15.13 -21.86 -8.81
N GLN A 13 16.45 -22.00 -8.55
CA GLN A 13 16.99 -22.08 -7.18
C GLN A 13 17.84 -20.87 -6.75
N LEU A 14 17.79 -19.75 -7.46
CA LEU A 14 18.61 -18.55 -7.16
C LEU A 14 17.85 -17.30 -6.67
N SER A 15 16.59 -17.39 -6.24
CA SER A 15 15.88 -16.23 -5.66
C SER A 15 15.30 -16.44 -4.24
N ASN A 16 15.23 -17.68 -3.73
CA ASN A 16 14.44 -17.98 -2.52
C ASN A 16 15.11 -17.72 -1.17
N LYS A 17 16.38 -17.27 -1.13
CA LYS A 17 17.10 -17.02 0.13
C LYS A 17 17.19 -15.55 0.56
N PHE A 18 16.92 -14.59 -0.32
CA PHE A 18 17.20 -13.17 -0.04
C PHE A 18 15.96 -12.26 0.02
N ILE A 19 14.78 -12.76 -0.39
CA ILE A 19 13.51 -12.02 -0.37
C ILE A 19 12.57 -12.69 0.65
N ARG A 20 12.87 -12.56 1.95
CA ARG A 20 12.05 -13.15 3.04
C ARG A 20 11.41 -12.14 3.98
N SER A 21 11.36 -10.87 3.62
CA SER A 21 10.79 -9.86 4.51
C SER A 21 10.13 -8.71 3.76
N VAL A 22 8.87 -8.90 3.38
CA VAL A 22 7.95 -7.78 3.10
C VAL A 22 6.54 -8.16 3.58
N ALA A 23 5.93 -7.23 4.33
CA ALA A 23 4.59 -7.08 4.92
C ALA A 23 3.47 -8.14 4.71
N PHE A 24 2.59 -8.36 5.71
CA PHE A 24 1.59 -9.45 5.73
C PHE A 24 0.13 -8.95 5.76
N ARG A 25 -0.64 -9.26 4.68
CA ARG A 25 -2.11 -9.23 4.65
C ARG A 25 -2.66 -10.65 4.61
N PHE A 26 -3.54 -10.98 5.55
CA PHE A 26 -4.45 -12.11 5.44
C PHE A 26 -5.80 -11.60 4.93
N ILE A 27 -6.36 -12.26 3.93
CA ILE A 27 -7.63 -11.86 3.32
C ILE A 27 -8.63 -13.00 3.48
N SER A 28 -9.74 -12.74 4.13
CA SER A 28 -10.84 -13.68 4.28
C SER A 28 -11.96 -13.30 3.32
N ILE A 29 -12.28 -14.15 2.34
CA ILE A 29 -13.32 -13.90 1.33
C ILE A 29 -14.59 -14.65 1.73
N LYS A 30 -15.63 -13.91 2.11
CA LYS A 30 -16.92 -14.49 2.52
C LYS A 30 -17.84 -14.59 1.30
N SER A 31 -18.48 -15.75 1.09
CA SER A 31 -19.73 -15.80 0.31
C SER A 31 -20.78 -14.96 1.06
N ILE A 32 -21.62 -14.24 0.32
CA ILE A 32 -22.35 -13.00 0.67
C ILE A 32 -22.82 -12.87 2.14
N HIS A 33 -22.65 -11.64 2.67
CA HIS A 33 -23.09 -11.04 3.96
C HIS A 33 -22.01 -10.82 5.04
N SER A 34 -21.76 -9.51 5.28
CA SER A 34 -21.33 -8.89 6.54
C SER A 34 -19.83 -8.72 6.85
N PHE A 35 -19.44 -7.44 6.69
CA PHE A 35 -18.79 -6.48 7.59
C PHE A 35 -17.45 -6.76 8.29
N ILE A 36 -16.73 -5.63 8.39
CA ILE A 36 -15.34 -5.34 8.71
C ILE A 36 -15.00 -5.68 10.17
N HIS A 37 -13.84 -6.29 10.39
CA HIS A 37 -13.15 -6.24 11.68
C HIS A 37 -11.64 -6.18 11.44
N LEU A 38 -11.03 -5.03 11.76
CA LEU A 38 -9.59 -4.79 11.78
C LEU A 38 -9.21 -4.41 13.21
N SER A 39 -8.49 -5.27 13.90
CA SER A 39 -7.85 -4.92 15.17
C SER A 39 -6.62 -5.81 15.40
N VAL A 40 -5.42 -5.25 15.23
CA VAL A 40 -4.22 -5.70 15.95
C VAL A 40 -3.36 -4.49 16.32
N PRO A 41 -3.01 -4.31 17.61
CA PRO A 41 -2.13 -3.25 18.07
C PRO A 41 -0.67 -3.72 17.98
N SER A 42 0.08 -3.24 16.99
CA SER A 42 1.54 -3.17 17.06
C SER A 42 2.06 -2.19 16.01
N SER A 43 2.85 -1.22 16.45
CA SER A 43 3.45 -0.09 15.71
C SER A 43 4.40 -0.46 14.56
N ASP A 44 4.45 -1.73 14.14
CA ASP A 44 5.31 -2.27 13.08
C ASP A 44 4.58 -3.33 12.22
N THR A 45 3.35 -3.04 11.78
CA THR A 45 2.66 -3.84 10.75
C THR A 45 2.82 -3.17 9.39
N ASN A 46 3.93 -3.42 8.71
CA ASN A 46 4.22 -2.81 7.40
C ASN A 46 3.11 -3.17 6.40
N GLY A 47 2.63 -2.21 5.61
CA GLY A 47 1.56 -2.39 4.61
C GLY A 47 2.07 -2.42 3.16
N TRP A 48 3.36 -2.66 2.97
CA TRP A 48 4.11 -2.37 1.73
C TRP A 48 4.45 -3.60 0.90
N CYS A 49 3.80 -4.74 1.13
CA CYS A 49 4.21 -5.99 0.50
C CYS A 49 3.70 -6.05 -0.92
N PRO A 50 4.60 -6.14 -1.92
CA PRO A 50 4.18 -6.18 -3.31
C PRO A 50 3.32 -7.42 -3.61
N PHE A 51 3.56 -8.54 -2.91
CA PHE A 51 2.76 -9.74 -3.06
C PHE A 51 1.37 -9.63 -2.43
N CYS A 52 1.26 -8.93 -1.30
CA CYS A 52 -0.05 -8.67 -0.68
C CYS A 52 -0.87 -7.69 -1.50
N GLU A 53 -0.22 -6.65 -2.05
CA GLU A 53 -0.85 -5.68 -2.93
C GLU A 53 -1.36 -6.33 -4.22
N ARG A 54 -0.56 -7.22 -4.83
CA ARG A 54 -0.97 -8.07 -5.97
C ARG A 54 -2.29 -8.78 -5.71
N VAL A 55 -2.41 -9.46 -4.57
CA VAL A 55 -3.66 -10.17 -4.21
C VAL A 55 -4.78 -9.17 -3.93
N TRP A 56 -4.48 -8.05 -3.28
CA TRP A 56 -5.49 -7.06 -2.93
C TRP A 56 -6.13 -6.42 -4.16
N VAL A 57 -5.32 -6.02 -5.15
CA VAL A 57 -5.83 -5.47 -6.41
C VAL A 57 -6.60 -6.53 -7.19
N ALA A 58 -6.15 -7.79 -7.19
CA ALA A 58 -6.85 -8.89 -7.84
C ALA A 58 -8.25 -9.15 -7.23
N VAL A 59 -8.35 -9.19 -5.89
CA VAL A 59 -9.63 -9.38 -5.19
C VAL A 59 -10.59 -8.22 -5.49
N ARG A 60 -10.10 -6.98 -5.50
CA ARG A 60 -10.90 -5.80 -5.84
C ARG A 60 -11.30 -5.76 -7.31
N ALA A 61 -10.40 -6.13 -8.22
CA ALA A 61 -10.67 -6.17 -9.66
C ALA A 61 -11.76 -7.19 -10.00
N LYS A 62 -11.81 -8.31 -9.27
CA LYS A 62 -12.90 -9.29 -9.35
C LYS A 62 -14.20 -8.84 -8.65
N GLY A 63 -14.22 -7.68 -7.98
CA GLY A 63 -15.40 -7.16 -7.28
C GLY A 63 -15.81 -7.99 -6.05
N LEU A 64 -14.88 -8.77 -5.48
CA LEU A 64 -15.21 -9.72 -4.40
C LEU A 64 -15.29 -9.01 -3.05
N PRO A 65 -16.26 -9.38 -2.18
CA PRO A 65 -16.28 -8.93 -0.80
C PRO A 65 -15.19 -9.65 0.01
N TYR A 66 -14.46 -8.90 0.84
CA TYR A 66 -13.40 -9.47 1.68
C TYR A 66 -13.26 -8.75 3.00
N GLN A 67 -12.66 -9.46 3.96
CA GLN A 67 -12.16 -8.92 5.21
C GLN A 67 -10.64 -9.02 5.24
N GLU A 68 -9.99 -7.89 5.52
CA GLU A 68 -8.55 -7.79 5.71
C GLU A 68 -8.18 -8.07 7.17
N THR A 69 -7.07 -8.78 7.40
CA THR A 69 -6.41 -8.88 8.69
C THR A 69 -4.93 -8.60 8.51
N LEU A 70 -4.43 -7.58 9.21
CA LEU A 70 -3.01 -7.26 9.24
C LEU A 70 -2.29 -8.25 10.17
N VAL A 71 -1.21 -8.83 9.67
CA VAL A 71 -0.37 -9.75 10.44
C VAL A 71 1.01 -9.09 10.63
N PRO A 72 1.58 -9.08 11.85
CA PRO A 72 2.88 -8.46 12.06
C PRO A 72 4.01 -9.29 11.42
N LEU A 73 5.07 -8.61 10.95
CA LEU A 73 6.24 -9.25 10.33
C LEU A 73 7.04 -10.07 11.35
N GLN A 74 7.21 -9.51 12.55
CA GLN A 74 7.91 -10.11 13.68
C GLN A 74 6.90 -10.52 14.74
N GLY A 75 7.19 -11.59 15.50
CA GLY A 75 6.29 -12.04 16.56
C GLY A 75 4.90 -12.44 16.05
N LYS A 76 4.82 -13.11 14.88
CA LYS A 76 3.55 -13.56 14.29
C LYS A 76 2.69 -14.28 15.33
N PRO A 77 1.38 -13.97 15.38
CA PRO A 77 0.48 -14.55 16.36
C PRO A 77 0.33 -16.05 16.12
N GLU A 78 0.12 -16.78 17.21
CA GLU A 78 0.11 -18.24 17.19
C GLU A 78 -0.98 -18.81 16.28
N TRP A 79 -2.17 -18.20 16.27
CA TRP A 79 -3.27 -18.59 15.38
C TRP A 79 -2.87 -18.57 13.90
N TYR A 80 -2.03 -17.60 13.50
CA TYR A 80 -1.62 -17.46 12.10
C TYR A 80 -0.60 -18.53 11.72
N LYS A 81 0.35 -18.84 12.60
CA LYS A 81 1.34 -19.90 12.37
C LYS A 81 0.69 -21.28 12.28
N GLN A 82 -0.36 -21.50 13.07
CA GLN A 82 -1.15 -22.74 13.00
C GLN A 82 -1.89 -22.88 11.67
N MET A 83 -2.40 -21.77 11.12
CA MET A 83 -3.07 -21.77 9.81
C MET A 83 -2.10 -21.85 8.65
N VAL A 84 -1.02 -21.07 8.66
CA VAL A 84 -0.01 -20.97 7.59
C VAL A 84 1.35 -21.42 8.16
N PRO A 85 1.72 -22.70 8.06
CA PRO A 85 2.94 -23.24 8.68
C PRO A 85 4.23 -22.61 8.15
N THR A 86 4.23 -22.14 6.91
CA THR A 86 5.36 -21.39 6.32
C THR A 86 5.54 -20.02 7.00
N GLY A 87 4.49 -19.53 7.64
CA GLY A 87 4.36 -18.16 8.12
C GLY A 87 4.36 -17.13 7.00
N LEU A 88 4.33 -17.51 5.72
CA LEU A 88 4.44 -16.59 4.58
C LEU A 88 3.09 -15.91 4.27
N VAL A 89 3.15 -14.72 3.70
CA VAL A 89 2.01 -13.98 3.12
C VAL A 89 2.23 -13.70 1.65
N PRO A 90 1.16 -13.34 0.92
CA PRO A 90 -0.26 -13.31 1.33
C PRO A 90 -0.83 -14.69 1.61
N ALA A 91 -1.92 -14.73 2.38
CA ALA A 91 -2.76 -15.91 2.56
C ALA A 91 -4.23 -15.52 2.45
N VAL A 92 -5.03 -16.32 1.75
CA VAL A 92 -6.46 -16.13 1.54
C VAL A 92 -7.23 -17.32 2.08
N LEU A 93 -8.21 -17.03 2.95
CA LEU A 93 -9.18 -18.02 3.41
C LEU A 93 -10.49 -17.81 2.65
N PHE A 94 -10.84 -18.76 1.80
CA PHE A 94 -12.12 -18.82 1.11
C PHE A 94 -13.14 -19.50 2.02
N HIS A 95 -14.27 -18.85 2.27
CA HIS A 95 -15.43 -19.49 2.90
C HIS A 95 -16.30 -20.08 1.79
N GLY A 96 -16.53 -21.40 1.83
CA GLY A 96 -17.51 -22.02 0.94
C GLY A 96 -18.92 -21.52 1.22
N ASP A 97 -19.86 -21.81 0.33
CA ASP A 97 -21.26 -21.46 0.52
C ASP A 97 -21.78 -22.12 1.81
N GLN A 98 -22.32 -21.32 2.73
CA GLN A 98 -23.13 -21.87 3.81
C GLN A 98 -24.37 -22.44 3.13
N ALA A 99 -24.54 -23.77 3.11
CA ALA A 99 -25.82 -24.33 2.74
C ALA A 99 -26.84 -23.83 3.78
N GLU A 100 -27.72 -22.91 3.40
CA GLU A 100 -28.73 -22.34 4.30
C GLU A 100 -29.78 -23.34 4.79
N ASN A 101 -29.67 -24.63 4.46
CA ASN A 101 -30.55 -25.68 4.97
C ASN A 101 -29.76 -26.98 5.20
N GLU A 102 -29.14 -27.13 6.37
CA GLU A 102 -28.83 -28.46 6.89
C GLU A 102 -30.13 -29.04 7.47
N GLU A 103 -31.00 -29.57 6.60
CA GLU A 103 -31.81 -30.71 7.04
C GLU A 103 -30.82 -31.85 7.27
N GLU A 104 -30.76 -32.31 8.52
CA GLU A 104 -29.93 -33.39 9.01
C GLU A 104 -30.30 -34.70 8.30
N THR A 105 -29.83 -34.88 7.06
CA THR A 105 -29.99 -36.15 6.33
C THR A 105 -28.75 -37.00 6.54
N ASP A 106 -28.97 -38.16 7.17
CA ASP A 106 -27.99 -39.17 7.62
C ASP A 106 -27.25 -39.92 6.48
N THR A 107 -27.09 -39.29 5.32
CA THR A 107 -26.36 -39.84 4.16
C THR A 107 -25.03 -39.13 3.94
N PRO A 108 -23.90 -39.84 3.78
CA PRO A 108 -22.61 -39.24 3.45
C PRO A 108 -22.58 -38.85 1.96
N SER A 109 -23.35 -37.82 1.59
CA SER A 109 -23.18 -37.08 0.34
C SER A 109 -22.40 -35.81 0.66
N THR A 110 -21.19 -35.75 0.11
CA THR A 110 -20.12 -34.78 0.33
C THR A 110 -20.60 -33.32 0.53
N PRO A 111 -20.47 -32.73 1.74
CA PRO A 111 -20.65 -31.30 1.89
C PRO A 111 -19.35 -30.61 1.46
N ASN A 112 -19.30 -30.10 0.23
CA ASN A 112 -18.17 -29.30 -0.25
C ASN A 112 -18.29 -27.83 0.22
N THR A 113 -18.57 -27.64 1.51
CA THR A 113 -18.69 -26.34 2.20
C THR A 113 -17.43 -26.01 3.02
N ARG A 114 -16.29 -26.63 2.67
CA ARG A 114 -15.06 -26.53 3.45
C ARG A 114 -14.36 -25.20 3.21
N ARG A 115 -14.03 -24.49 4.30
CA ARG A 115 -13.09 -23.37 4.26
C ARG A 115 -11.77 -23.82 3.64
N GLU A 116 -11.28 -23.09 2.66
CA GLU A 116 -10.03 -23.39 1.96
C GLU A 116 -9.02 -22.27 2.18
N LEU A 117 -7.82 -22.63 2.61
CA LEU A 117 -6.72 -21.70 2.82
C LEU A 117 -5.70 -21.86 1.70
N VAL A 118 -5.41 -20.77 0.99
CA VAL A 118 -4.40 -20.70 -0.07
C VAL A 118 -3.39 -19.62 0.30
N TRP A 119 -2.11 -19.92 0.21
CA TRP A 119 -1.01 -18.97 0.39
C TRP A 119 -0.08 -19.04 -0.83
N GLU A 120 0.85 -18.08 -0.93
CA GLU A 120 1.57 -17.71 -2.17
C GLU A 120 0.71 -16.90 -3.13
N SER A 121 1.21 -15.72 -3.52
CA SER A 121 0.38 -14.76 -4.26
C SER A 121 -0.08 -15.26 -5.64
N ASP A 122 0.74 -16.03 -6.34
CA ASP A 122 0.43 -16.61 -7.66
C ASP A 122 -0.57 -17.78 -7.56
N ALA A 123 -0.44 -18.63 -6.55
CA ALA A 123 -1.40 -19.68 -6.24
C ALA A 123 -2.76 -19.06 -5.86
N ILE A 124 -2.76 -17.95 -5.12
CA ILE A 124 -3.97 -17.20 -4.79
C ILE A 124 -4.65 -16.64 -6.05
N LEU A 125 -3.92 -16.05 -7.00
CA LEU A 125 -4.53 -15.55 -8.25
C LEU A 125 -5.23 -16.69 -9.02
N ARG A 126 -4.60 -17.87 -9.12
CA ARG A 126 -5.23 -19.05 -9.75
C ARG A 126 -6.43 -19.57 -8.98
N ALA A 127 -6.37 -19.59 -7.65
CA ALA A 127 -7.49 -20.00 -6.82
C ALA A 127 -8.68 -19.03 -6.95
N LEU A 128 -8.42 -17.73 -7.08
CA LEU A 128 -9.43 -16.71 -7.34
C LEU A 128 -10.13 -16.95 -8.68
N ASP A 129 -9.40 -17.25 -9.75
CA ASP A 129 -10.01 -17.59 -11.05
C ASP A 129 -10.83 -18.89 -10.99
N ALA A 130 -10.28 -19.94 -10.37
CA ALA A 130 -10.97 -21.23 -10.27
C ALA A 130 -12.27 -21.14 -9.47
N LYS A 131 -12.33 -20.29 -8.44
CA LYS A 131 -13.49 -20.13 -7.57
C LYS A 131 -14.50 -19.10 -8.06
N PHE A 132 -14.04 -18.10 -8.81
CA PHE A 132 -14.87 -17.00 -9.31
C PHE A 132 -14.68 -16.83 -10.82
N PRO A 133 -15.07 -17.84 -11.64
CA PRO A 133 -14.82 -17.85 -13.08
C PRO A 133 -15.62 -16.77 -13.83
N ASP A 134 -16.73 -16.29 -13.28
CA ASP A 134 -17.60 -15.27 -13.88
C ASP A 134 -17.10 -13.82 -13.67
N THR A 135 -15.89 -13.66 -13.12
CA THR A 135 -15.24 -12.37 -12.88
C THR A 135 -14.03 -12.21 -13.81
N VAL A 136 -13.39 -11.04 -13.81
CA VAL A 136 -12.19 -10.78 -14.65
C VAL A 136 -11.15 -11.89 -14.50
N ARG A 137 -10.73 -12.48 -15.63
CA ARG A 137 -9.78 -13.59 -15.64
C ARG A 137 -8.35 -13.08 -15.42
N LEU A 138 -7.72 -13.51 -14.33
CA LEU A 138 -6.39 -13.03 -13.93
C LEU A 138 -5.27 -13.81 -14.63
N MET A 139 -5.28 -15.13 -14.48
CA MET A 139 -4.26 -16.05 -14.97
C MET A 139 -4.73 -16.68 -16.27
N ARG A 140 -4.01 -16.37 -17.35
CA ARG A 140 -4.26 -16.86 -18.70
C ARG A 140 -3.14 -17.82 -19.11
N ASP A 141 -2.93 -18.88 -18.32
CA ASP A 141 -1.81 -19.82 -18.52
C ASP A 141 -1.87 -20.53 -19.90
N ASP A 142 -3.05 -20.56 -20.55
CA ASP A 142 -3.34 -21.07 -21.89
C ASP A 142 -3.07 -20.06 -23.04
N ASP A 143 -2.77 -18.80 -22.71
CA ASP A 143 -2.55 -17.69 -23.65
C ASP A 143 -1.04 -17.47 -23.86
N GLU A 144 -0.58 -17.57 -25.11
CA GLU A 144 0.85 -17.41 -25.44
C GLU A 144 1.33 -15.97 -25.20
N ASP A 145 0.50 -14.97 -25.51
CA ASP A 145 0.84 -13.55 -25.32
C ASP A 145 0.97 -13.24 -23.82
N PHE A 146 0.09 -13.81 -23.00
CA PHE A 146 0.20 -13.71 -21.54
C PHE A 146 1.51 -14.32 -21.01
N ASN A 147 1.87 -15.52 -21.50
CA ASN A 147 3.07 -16.21 -21.07
C ASN A 147 4.35 -15.48 -21.50
N GLU A 148 4.41 -14.92 -22.71
CA GLU A 148 5.55 -14.11 -23.15
C GLU A 148 5.65 -12.80 -22.38
N ALA A 149 4.51 -12.14 -22.12
CA ALA A 149 4.49 -10.92 -21.33
C ALA A 149 4.89 -11.16 -19.87
N LEU A 150 4.53 -12.31 -19.29
CA LEU A 150 5.00 -12.75 -17.97
C LEU A 150 6.52 -12.99 -17.94
N LYS A 151 7.09 -13.60 -18.99
CA LYS A 151 8.57 -13.77 -19.09
C LYS A 151 9.29 -12.42 -19.16
N LEU A 152 8.75 -11.45 -19.90
CA LEU A 152 9.30 -10.09 -19.90
C LEU A 152 9.21 -9.48 -18.50
N GLN A 153 8.08 -9.61 -17.82
CA GLN A 153 7.90 -9.12 -16.47
C GLN A 153 8.86 -9.77 -15.45
N ASP A 154 9.14 -11.07 -15.58
CA ASP A 154 10.15 -11.76 -14.76
C ASP A 154 11.56 -11.19 -15.00
N ARG A 155 11.90 -10.84 -16.25
CA ARG A 155 13.16 -10.17 -16.57
C ARG A 155 13.22 -8.76 -15.99
N VAL A 156 12.14 -7.97 -16.10
CA VAL A 156 12.03 -6.63 -15.50
C VAL A 156 12.31 -6.72 -14.00
N GLN A 157 11.64 -7.64 -13.29
CA GLN A 157 11.86 -7.83 -11.86
C GLN A 157 13.30 -8.28 -11.55
N ALA A 158 13.82 -9.28 -12.27
CA ALA A 158 15.16 -9.78 -12.02
C ALA A 158 16.24 -8.72 -12.27
N ALA A 159 16.14 -7.95 -13.35
CA ALA A 159 17.09 -6.89 -13.68
C ALA A 159 16.99 -5.72 -12.68
N GLY A 160 15.77 -5.28 -12.36
CA GLY A 160 15.57 -4.19 -11.41
C GLY A 160 15.97 -4.56 -9.99
N PHE A 161 15.76 -5.80 -9.54
CA PHE A 161 16.31 -6.26 -8.25
C PHE A 161 17.83 -6.32 -8.25
N LYS A 162 18.47 -6.79 -9.33
CA LYS A 162 19.93 -6.75 -9.43
C LYS A 162 20.44 -5.31 -9.33
N MET A 163 19.83 -4.38 -10.06
CA MET A 163 20.20 -2.97 -10.07
C MET A 163 19.98 -2.32 -8.69
N ALA A 164 18.76 -2.40 -8.13
CA ALA A 164 18.39 -1.75 -6.87
C ALA A 164 19.19 -2.23 -5.64
N TYR A 165 19.82 -3.41 -5.73
CA TYR A 165 20.65 -3.97 -4.67
C TYR A 165 22.15 -4.00 -5.04
N ALA A 166 22.52 -3.65 -6.28
CA ALA A 166 23.91 -3.66 -6.74
C ALA A 166 24.79 -2.79 -5.84
N ASN A 167 24.35 -1.56 -5.57
CA ASN A 167 25.07 -0.59 -4.73
C ASN A 167 25.21 -1.00 -3.26
N ARG A 168 24.45 -2.00 -2.81
CA ARG A 168 24.53 -2.56 -1.46
C ARG A 168 25.48 -3.74 -1.38
N ASN A 169 25.87 -4.28 -2.53
CA ASN A 169 26.80 -5.40 -2.62
C ASN A 169 28.24 -4.89 -2.67
N GLY A 170 28.94 -4.98 -1.54
CA GLY A 170 30.34 -4.55 -1.41
C GLY A 170 31.34 -5.38 -2.24
N THR A 171 30.90 -6.42 -2.95
CA THR A 171 31.76 -7.23 -3.83
C THR A 171 31.70 -6.82 -5.29
N LEU A 172 30.75 -5.96 -5.69
CA LEU A 172 30.63 -5.51 -7.09
C LEU A 172 31.54 -4.31 -7.34
N THR A 173 32.15 -4.30 -8.52
CA THR A 173 32.87 -3.16 -9.07
C THR A 173 31.91 -2.11 -9.62
N ASP A 174 32.36 -0.86 -9.77
CA ASP A 174 31.55 0.20 -10.37
C ASP A 174 31.11 -0.14 -11.80
N ALA A 175 31.93 -0.88 -12.55
CA ALA A 175 31.60 -1.36 -13.90
C ALA A 175 30.45 -2.39 -13.88
N GLU A 176 30.44 -3.33 -12.92
CA GLU A 176 29.35 -4.31 -12.78
C GLU A 176 28.04 -3.64 -12.30
N ILE A 177 28.14 -2.63 -11.43
CA ILE A 177 26.99 -1.83 -11.01
C ILE A 177 26.38 -1.10 -12.22
N GLU A 178 27.21 -0.51 -13.07
CA GLU A 178 26.75 0.16 -14.28
C GLU A 178 26.18 -0.82 -15.32
N GLU A 179 26.75 -2.02 -15.45
CA GLU A 179 26.18 -3.09 -16.28
C GLU A 179 24.77 -3.47 -15.80
N HIS A 180 24.54 -3.60 -14.49
CA HIS A 180 23.21 -3.87 -13.94
C HIS A 180 22.24 -2.71 -14.19
N ARG A 181 22.71 -1.45 -14.11
CA ARG A 181 21.91 -0.27 -14.47
C ARG A 181 21.49 -0.30 -15.93
N SER A 182 22.45 -0.49 -16.83
CA SER A 182 22.20 -0.54 -18.27
C SER A 182 21.26 -1.70 -18.64
N ALA A 183 21.47 -2.89 -18.06
CA ALA A 183 20.61 -4.04 -18.28
C ALA A 183 19.16 -3.80 -17.81
N PHE A 184 18.96 -3.12 -16.67
CA PHE A 184 17.61 -2.78 -16.21
C PHE A 184 16.94 -1.74 -17.12
N GLY A 185 17.67 -0.69 -17.51
CA GLY A 185 17.17 0.30 -18.48
C GLY A 185 16.72 -0.35 -19.79
N GLY A 186 17.55 -1.23 -20.37
CA GLY A 186 17.20 -1.92 -21.62
C GLY A 186 15.94 -2.80 -21.50
N VAL A 187 15.75 -3.50 -20.39
CA VAL A 187 14.54 -4.32 -20.20
C VAL A 187 13.29 -3.47 -19.92
N LEU A 188 13.44 -2.27 -19.33
CA LEU A 188 12.34 -1.31 -19.24
C LEU A 188 11.98 -0.71 -20.62
N ASP A 189 12.95 -0.49 -21.50
CA ASP A 189 12.71 -0.02 -22.87
C ASP A 189 11.96 -1.10 -23.68
N GLU A 190 12.27 -2.38 -23.46
CA GLU A 190 11.49 -3.50 -24.01
C GLU A 190 10.05 -3.52 -23.46
N LEU A 191 9.85 -3.23 -22.17
CA LEU A 191 8.52 -3.14 -21.57
C LEU A 191 7.72 -1.98 -22.16
N ASP A 192 8.32 -0.80 -22.31
CA ASP A 192 7.68 0.37 -22.92
C ASP A 192 7.29 0.09 -24.37
N SER A 193 8.18 -0.54 -25.15
CA SER A 193 7.89 -0.97 -26.53
C SER A 193 6.73 -1.99 -26.62
N ALA A 194 6.64 -2.89 -25.64
CA ALA A 194 5.54 -3.85 -25.57
C ALA A 194 4.21 -3.16 -25.24
N LEU A 195 4.21 -2.14 -24.37
CA LEU A 195 3.03 -1.31 -24.08
C LEU A 195 2.61 -0.49 -25.30
N ALA A 196 3.58 0.09 -26.02
CA ALA A 196 3.33 0.80 -27.28
C ALA A 196 2.61 -0.08 -28.31
N THR A 197 3.09 -1.32 -28.49
CA THR A 197 2.49 -2.29 -29.43
C THR A 197 1.03 -2.58 -29.08
N VAL A 198 0.71 -2.76 -27.79
CA VAL A 198 -0.67 -3.01 -27.33
C VAL A 198 -1.56 -1.79 -27.54
N GLN A 199 -1.04 -0.59 -27.30
CA GLN A 199 -1.76 0.65 -27.50
C GLN A 199 -2.08 0.90 -28.99
N GLU A 200 -1.12 0.63 -29.89
CA GLU A 200 -1.32 0.74 -31.35
C GLU A 200 -2.38 -0.24 -31.88
N GLN A 201 -2.52 -1.41 -31.27
CA GLN A 201 -3.48 -2.43 -31.67
C GLN A 201 -4.91 -2.14 -31.21
N GLN A 202 -5.10 -1.17 -30.30
CA GLN A 202 -6.42 -0.80 -29.82
C GLN A 202 -7.11 0.22 -30.74
N THR A 203 -8.40 0.02 -30.96
CA THR A 203 -9.25 1.01 -31.62
C THR A 203 -9.75 2.01 -30.58
N GLY A 204 -9.05 3.13 -30.41
CA GLY A 204 -9.44 4.23 -29.53
C GLY A 204 -8.25 5.04 -29.03
N ASP A 205 -8.49 6.28 -28.60
CA ASP A 205 -7.49 7.10 -27.90
C ASP A 205 -7.50 6.68 -26.43
N GLY A 206 -6.61 5.78 -26.02
CA GLY A 206 -6.56 5.38 -24.62
C GLY A 206 -5.33 4.60 -24.21
N ALA A 207 -4.77 4.98 -23.07
CA ALA A 207 -3.91 4.10 -22.27
C ALA A 207 -4.67 2.81 -21.89
N CYS A 208 -3.94 1.72 -21.68
CA CYS A 208 -4.53 0.41 -21.45
C CYS A 208 -3.76 -0.42 -20.43
N PHE A 209 -4.35 -1.55 -20.02
CA PHE A 209 -3.64 -2.57 -19.26
C PHE A 209 -2.60 -3.29 -20.13
N ARG A 210 -1.73 -4.05 -19.47
CA ARG A 210 -0.53 -4.64 -20.09
C ARG A 210 -0.83 -5.53 -21.29
N LEU A 211 -2.02 -6.12 -21.40
CA LEU A 211 -2.44 -7.01 -22.49
C LEU A 211 -3.73 -6.57 -23.17
N GLY A 212 -4.12 -5.31 -23.04
CA GLY A 212 -5.31 -4.79 -23.73
C GLY A 212 -6.25 -3.99 -22.82
N PRO A 213 -7.54 -3.90 -23.17
CA PRO A 213 -8.52 -3.13 -22.39
C PRO A 213 -8.93 -3.81 -21.07
N ASP A 214 -8.64 -5.11 -20.93
CA ASP A 214 -9.04 -5.90 -19.76
C ASP A 214 -7.88 -6.08 -18.78
N PHE A 215 -8.14 -5.76 -17.51
CA PHE A 215 -7.22 -6.04 -16.41
C PHE A 215 -6.89 -7.53 -16.34
N SER A 216 -5.63 -7.86 -16.00
CA SER A 216 -5.19 -9.23 -15.83
C SER A 216 -4.30 -9.40 -14.60
N GLY A 217 -3.96 -10.66 -14.29
CA GLY A 217 -2.97 -10.97 -13.26
C GLY A 217 -1.60 -10.38 -13.56
N LEU A 218 -1.30 -10.08 -14.84
CA LEU A 218 -0.03 -9.48 -15.22
C LEU A 218 0.10 -8.03 -14.70
N ASP A 219 -0.98 -7.24 -14.79
CA ASP A 219 -1.04 -5.90 -14.21
C ASP A 219 -0.89 -5.95 -12.68
N ALA A 220 -1.59 -6.89 -12.04
CA ALA A 220 -1.47 -7.16 -10.60
C ALA A 220 -0.04 -7.58 -10.18
N ILE A 221 0.68 -8.28 -11.06
CA ILE A 221 2.07 -8.70 -10.84
C ILE A 221 3.04 -7.53 -11.01
N MET A 222 2.75 -6.64 -11.96
CA MET A 222 3.62 -5.56 -12.40
C MET A 222 3.56 -4.33 -11.49
N VAL A 223 2.36 -3.85 -11.18
CA VAL A 223 2.16 -2.59 -10.43
C VAL A 223 2.90 -2.51 -9.11
N PRO A 224 2.91 -3.54 -8.25
CA PRO A 224 3.40 -3.34 -6.90
C PRO A 224 4.91 -3.10 -6.82
N THR A 225 5.69 -3.56 -7.80
CA THR A 225 7.14 -3.32 -7.81
C THR A 225 7.45 -2.00 -8.51
N LEU A 226 6.85 -1.76 -9.68
CA LEU A 226 7.12 -0.55 -10.46
C LEU A 226 6.67 0.71 -9.72
N GLU A 227 5.52 0.68 -9.04
CA GLU A 227 5.02 1.81 -8.26
C GLU A 227 5.98 2.24 -7.14
N ARG A 228 6.71 1.29 -6.54
CA ARG A 228 7.72 1.64 -5.52
C ARG A 228 8.96 2.19 -6.19
N TRP A 229 9.39 1.58 -7.27
CA TRP A 229 10.59 1.98 -7.98
C TRP A 229 10.49 3.39 -8.58
N ARG A 230 9.32 3.83 -9.04
CA ARG A 230 9.13 5.21 -9.54
C ARG A 230 9.47 6.28 -8.51
N HIS A 231 9.23 5.98 -7.22
CA HIS A 231 9.49 6.92 -6.11
C HIS A 231 10.83 6.65 -5.41
N GLN A 232 11.23 5.39 -5.30
CA GLN A 232 12.38 4.99 -4.49
C GLN A 232 13.71 5.04 -5.25
N LEU A 233 13.73 4.60 -6.50
CA LEU A 233 14.99 4.53 -7.27
C LEU A 233 15.59 5.90 -7.58
N PRO A 234 14.81 6.99 -7.80
CA PRO A 234 15.39 8.33 -7.89
C PRO A 234 16.19 8.70 -6.64
N LEU A 235 15.69 8.33 -5.45
CA LEU A 235 16.31 8.67 -4.16
C LEU A 235 17.51 7.78 -3.83
N THR A 236 17.40 6.48 -4.10
CA THR A 236 18.42 5.50 -3.70
C THR A 236 19.49 5.29 -4.75
N GLU A 237 19.12 5.29 -6.03
CA GLU A 237 19.98 4.89 -7.15
C GLU A 237 20.14 5.98 -8.24
N ASN A 238 19.49 7.15 -8.09
CA ASN A 238 19.42 8.19 -9.12
C ASN A 238 19.01 7.59 -10.47
N PHE A 239 17.90 6.85 -10.46
CA PHE A 239 17.36 6.17 -11.64
C PHE A 239 15.84 6.35 -11.67
N ASP A 240 15.33 6.97 -12.73
CA ASP A 240 13.89 7.11 -12.97
C ASP A 240 13.44 6.05 -13.98
N ILE A 241 12.45 5.25 -13.61
CA ILE A 241 11.91 4.21 -14.49
C ILE A 241 11.03 4.77 -15.61
N LEU A 242 10.52 6.00 -15.47
CA LEU A 242 9.63 6.65 -16.43
C LEU A 242 10.40 7.51 -17.45
N GLU A 243 11.64 7.88 -17.16
CA GLU A 243 12.46 8.71 -18.04
C GLU A 243 12.59 8.07 -19.44
N GLY A 244 12.04 8.74 -20.45
CA GLY A 244 12.03 8.27 -21.84
C GLY A 244 11.03 7.15 -22.14
N ARG A 245 10.10 6.84 -21.24
CA ARG A 245 9.16 5.70 -21.35
C ARG A 245 7.69 6.14 -21.22
N PRO A 246 7.15 6.83 -22.22
CA PRO A 246 5.81 7.43 -22.17
C PRO A 246 4.67 6.41 -22.14
N HIS A 247 4.88 5.18 -22.63
CA HIS A 247 3.84 4.16 -22.62
C HIS A 247 3.74 3.49 -21.24
N LEU A 248 4.86 3.40 -20.52
CA LEU A 248 4.85 3.02 -19.12
C LEU A 248 4.18 4.08 -18.24
N GLU A 249 4.42 5.37 -18.52
CA GLU A 249 3.70 6.48 -17.88
C GLU A 249 2.19 6.38 -18.14
N ALA A 250 1.78 6.22 -19.39
CA ALA A 250 0.38 6.04 -19.76
C ALA A 250 -0.25 4.81 -19.07
N TRP A 251 0.47 3.70 -18.96
CA TRP A 251 -0.01 2.53 -18.21
C TRP A 251 -0.23 2.82 -16.73
N PHE A 252 0.62 3.63 -16.09
CA PHE A 252 0.39 4.09 -14.72
C PHE A 252 -0.87 4.95 -14.62
N ASP A 253 -1.07 5.91 -15.53
CA ASP A 253 -2.28 6.74 -15.55
C ASP A 253 -3.54 5.87 -15.66
N HIS A 254 -3.49 4.84 -16.51
CA HIS A 254 -4.59 3.89 -16.65
C HIS A 254 -4.84 3.08 -15.37
N MET A 255 -3.78 2.58 -14.74
CA MET A 255 -3.88 1.87 -13.45
C MET A 255 -4.44 2.76 -12.35
N GLU A 256 -4.02 4.01 -12.26
CA GLU A 256 -4.51 4.97 -11.26
C GLU A 256 -5.96 5.39 -11.53
N ALA A 257 -6.39 5.44 -12.79
CA ALA A 257 -7.80 5.61 -13.15
C ALA A 257 -8.65 4.37 -12.83
N PHE A 258 -8.06 3.18 -12.71
CA PHE A 258 -8.78 1.93 -12.44
C PHE A 258 -9.27 1.88 -10.98
N PRO A 259 -10.60 1.89 -10.71
CA PRO A 259 -11.12 2.04 -9.34
C PRO A 259 -10.72 0.91 -8.36
N ALA A 260 -10.40 -0.28 -8.86
CA ALA A 260 -9.91 -1.36 -8.00
C ALA A 260 -8.53 -1.04 -7.41
N PHE A 261 -7.71 -0.28 -8.14
CA PHE A 261 -6.38 0.15 -7.71
C PHE A 261 -6.40 1.59 -7.15
N GLY A 262 -6.67 2.60 -7.99
CA GLY A 262 -6.51 4.02 -7.65
C GLY A 262 -7.31 4.51 -6.45
N ALA A 263 -8.55 4.01 -6.28
CA ALA A 263 -9.42 4.50 -5.21
C ALA A 263 -8.99 4.06 -3.79
N ARG A 264 -8.14 3.03 -3.65
CA ARG A 264 -7.80 2.48 -2.32
C ARG A 264 -6.40 1.90 -2.19
N ILE A 265 -5.86 1.29 -3.24
CA ILE A 265 -4.61 0.51 -3.17
C ILE A 265 -3.40 1.31 -3.64
N ALA A 266 -3.58 2.24 -4.59
CA ALA A 266 -2.49 3.09 -5.02
C ALA A 266 -1.88 3.82 -3.82
N GLY A 267 -0.59 3.59 -3.59
CA GLY A 267 0.20 4.36 -2.64
C GLY A 267 0.56 5.72 -3.21
N ASP A 268 0.71 6.68 -2.31
CA ASP A 268 1.09 8.04 -2.70
C ASP A 268 2.61 8.23 -2.68
N GLU A 269 3.04 9.31 -3.31
CA GLU A 269 4.45 9.73 -3.37
C GLU A 269 5.05 9.82 -1.96
N TYR A 270 4.39 10.51 -1.03
CA TYR A 270 4.89 10.66 0.33
C TYR A 270 5.17 9.31 1.00
N SER A 271 4.22 8.37 0.95
CA SER A 271 4.35 7.09 1.64
C SER A 271 5.49 6.26 1.03
N TRP A 272 5.63 6.26 -0.29
CA TRP A 272 6.72 5.52 -0.95
C TRP A 272 8.09 6.15 -0.73
N THR A 273 8.16 7.48 -0.71
CA THR A 273 9.36 8.26 -0.36
C THR A 273 9.77 8.02 1.09
N ALA A 274 8.86 8.20 2.05
CA ALA A 274 9.12 7.96 3.48
C ALA A 274 9.49 6.49 3.78
N THR A 275 8.94 5.54 3.03
CA THR A 275 9.30 4.13 3.21
C THR A 275 10.68 3.80 2.65
N ALA A 276 11.24 4.59 1.73
CA ALA A 276 12.57 4.34 1.17
C ALA A 276 13.67 4.32 2.24
N SER A 277 13.65 5.27 3.17
CA SER A 277 14.59 5.32 4.28
C SER A 277 14.39 4.16 5.25
N MET A 278 13.14 3.77 5.52
CA MET A 278 12.83 2.57 6.31
C MET A 278 13.37 1.29 5.66
N PHE A 279 13.23 1.11 4.35
CA PHE A 279 13.80 -0.02 3.63
C PHE A 279 15.32 -0.05 3.73
N LEU A 280 15.99 1.10 3.63
CA LEU A 280 17.44 1.18 3.81
C LEU A 280 17.88 0.84 5.24
N ARG A 281 17.14 1.30 6.26
CA ARG A 281 17.41 0.94 7.67
C ARG A 281 17.29 -0.56 7.94
N TYR A 282 16.25 -1.20 7.42
CA TYR A 282 16.01 -2.63 7.63
C TYR A 282 16.87 -3.53 6.75
N PHE A 283 17.10 -3.16 5.48
CA PHE A 283 17.68 -4.04 4.47
C PHE A 283 18.97 -3.53 3.82
N GLY A 284 19.40 -2.30 4.09
CA GLY A 284 20.70 -1.77 3.66
C GLY A 284 21.89 -2.36 4.44
N GLY A 285 21.60 -3.06 5.53
CA GLY A 285 22.61 -3.68 6.39
C GLY A 285 23.29 -2.68 7.33
N GLY A 286 22.54 -1.66 7.79
CA GLY A 286 22.93 -0.76 8.87
C GLY A 286 23.26 0.68 8.43
N GLU A 287 22.99 1.64 9.32
CA GLU A 287 23.31 3.08 9.14
C GLU A 287 24.82 3.37 9.26
N ASP A 288 25.61 2.39 9.69
CA ASP A 288 27.08 2.46 9.75
C ASP A 288 27.74 2.49 8.36
N LYS A 289 27.02 2.09 7.31
CA LYS A 289 27.52 2.11 5.93
C LYS A 289 27.31 3.49 5.30
N PRO A 290 28.37 4.20 4.86
CA PRO A 290 28.24 5.57 4.35
C PRO A 290 27.24 5.74 3.18
N LYS A 291 27.22 4.80 2.22
CA LYS A 291 26.26 4.83 1.10
C LYS A 291 24.82 4.66 1.57
N VAL A 292 24.57 3.78 2.55
CA VAL A 292 23.23 3.53 3.11
C VAL A 292 22.77 4.74 3.92
N ALA A 293 23.64 5.29 4.78
CA ALA A 293 23.37 6.51 5.55
C ALA A 293 23.03 7.70 4.64
N ALA A 294 23.79 7.90 3.55
CA ALA A 294 23.51 8.95 2.57
C ALA A 294 22.16 8.75 1.87
N GLY A 295 21.80 7.51 1.52
CA GLY A 295 20.49 7.20 0.94
C GLY A 295 19.34 7.46 1.93
N ILE A 296 19.52 7.11 3.21
CA ILE A 296 18.57 7.38 4.28
C ILE A 296 18.36 8.89 4.43
N ALA A 297 19.44 9.66 4.52
CA ALA A 297 19.37 11.11 4.67
C ALA A 297 18.65 11.78 3.49
N ARG A 298 18.90 11.35 2.25
CA ARG A 298 18.18 11.85 1.07
C ARG A 298 16.69 11.51 1.11
N ALA A 299 16.34 10.27 1.44
CA ALA A 299 14.96 9.83 1.51
C ALA A 299 14.18 10.52 2.64
N ASP A 300 14.79 10.69 3.82
CA ASP A 300 14.18 11.42 4.93
C ASP A 300 13.99 12.90 4.58
N ALA A 301 14.98 13.54 3.94
CA ALA A 301 14.86 14.94 3.50
C ALA A 301 13.76 15.13 2.45
N ALA A 302 13.67 14.25 1.45
CA ALA A 302 12.60 14.29 0.45
C ALA A 302 11.22 14.04 1.08
N ALA A 303 11.12 13.14 2.05
CA ALA A 303 9.87 12.93 2.79
C ALA A 303 9.49 14.17 3.61
N GLU A 304 10.46 14.85 4.22
CA GLU A 304 10.22 16.07 4.98
C GLU A 304 9.71 17.20 4.08
N GLU A 305 10.34 17.41 2.91
CA GLU A 305 9.90 18.39 1.91
C GLU A 305 8.44 18.16 1.48
N LEU A 306 8.06 16.91 1.22
CA LEU A 306 6.67 16.55 0.92
C LEU A 306 5.72 16.81 2.10
N ALA A 307 6.19 16.61 3.33
CA ALA A 307 5.38 16.82 4.54
C ALA A 307 5.12 18.30 4.82
N GLU A 308 6.02 19.20 4.43
CA GLU A 308 5.81 20.67 4.50
C GLU A 308 4.59 21.10 3.68
N GLY A 309 4.27 20.36 2.60
CA GLY A 309 3.10 20.61 1.74
C GLY A 309 1.76 20.10 2.28
N PHE A 310 1.71 19.41 3.43
CA PHE A 310 0.48 18.76 3.89
C PHE A 310 -0.65 19.75 4.18
N SER A 311 -0.38 20.87 4.88
CA SER A 311 -1.43 21.85 5.23
C SER A 311 -1.95 22.60 4.00
N THR A 312 -1.11 22.85 2.98
CA THR A 312 -1.52 23.53 1.74
C THR A 312 -2.32 22.63 0.81
N ALA A 313 -1.98 21.35 0.72
CA ALA A 313 -2.72 20.35 -0.07
C ALA A 313 -4.19 20.22 0.37
N HIS A 314 -4.48 20.43 1.66
CA HIS A 314 -5.84 20.46 2.18
C HIS A 314 -6.68 21.61 1.59
N ALA A 315 -6.10 22.80 1.54
CA ALA A 315 -6.80 24.01 1.12
C ALA A 315 -7.23 23.95 -0.36
N SER A 316 -6.51 23.19 -1.19
CA SER A 316 -6.78 23.06 -2.62
C SER A 316 -7.79 21.96 -3.00
N ALA A 317 -8.10 21.01 -2.11
CA ALA A 317 -8.89 19.80 -2.43
C ALA A 317 -10.43 19.97 -2.41
N SER A 318 -10.95 21.18 -2.71
CA SER A 318 -12.39 21.54 -2.60
C SER A 318 -13.32 20.95 -3.70
N SER A 319 -13.23 19.65 -4.00
CA SER A 319 -14.21 18.92 -4.82
C SER A 319 -15.17 18.11 -3.95
N THR A 320 -16.47 18.43 -4.02
CA THR A 320 -17.44 18.26 -2.92
C THR A 320 -17.90 16.84 -2.62
N THR A 321 -17.88 15.91 -3.59
CA THR A 321 -18.47 14.55 -3.42
C THR A 321 -17.43 13.49 -3.03
N THR A 322 -16.15 13.69 -3.42
CA THR A 322 -15.05 12.78 -3.06
C THR A 322 -14.56 13.02 -1.61
N THR A 323 -14.81 14.22 -1.06
CA THR A 323 -14.39 14.62 0.28
C THR A 323 -15.17 13.92 1.38
N THR A 324 -16.49 13.72 1.25
CA THR A 324 -17.33 13.12 2.31
C THR A 324 -16.92 11.67 2.64
N THR A 325 -16.77 10.81 1.64
CA THR A 325 -16.37 9.41 1.87
C THR A 325 -14.97 9.32 2.46
N SER A 326 -14.05 10.15 1.95
CA SER A 326 -12.67 10.22 2.42
C SER A 326 -12.58 10.69 3.87
N ALA A 327 -13.39 11.69 4.25
CA ALA A 327 -13.50 12.19 5.61
C ALA A 327 -14.04 11.14 6.58
N LEU A 328 -15.06 10.37 6.18
CA LEU A 328 -15.61 9.29 7.00
C LEU A 328 -14.61 8.13 7.17
N GLU A 329 -13.87 7.74 6.11
CA GLU A 329 -12.82 6.73 6.23
C GLU A 329 -11.73 7.18 7.21
N ALA A 330 -11.22 8.41 7.06
CA ALA A 330 -10.21 8.99 7.93
C ALA A 330 -10.69 9.09 9.40
N ALA A 331 -11.90 9.63 9.63
CA ALA A 331 -12.48 9.75 10.96
C ALA A 331 -12.69 8.37 11.62
N ASN A 332 -13.28 7.42 10.89
CA ASN A 332 -13.49 6.07 11.39
C ASN A 332 -12.16 5.37 11.71
N LYS A 333 -11.13 5.55 10.88
CA LYS A 333 -9.80 4.98 11.12
C LYS A 333 -9.15 5.59 12.36
N LEU A 334 -9.22 6.90 12.53
CA LEU A 334 -8.65 7.60 13.68
C LEU A 334 -9.37 7.22 14.98
N VAL A 335 -10.70 7.16 14.97
CA VAL A 335 -11.52 6.76 16.13
C VAL A 335 -11.26 5.30 16.51
N SER A 336 -11.32 4.39 15.55
CA SER A 336 -11.14 2.95 15.81
C SER A 336 -9.72 2.59 16.29
N ASN A 337 -8.73 3.43 15.99
CA ASN A 337 -7.33 3.23 16.39
C ASN A 337 -6.84 4.28 17.41
N HIS A 338 -7.74 5.07 18.00
CA HIS A 338 -7.39 6.25 18.80
C HIS A 338 -6.36 5.97 19.89
N ALA A 339 -6.58 4.94 20.70
CA ALA A 339 -5.67 4.57 21.78
C ALA A 339 -4.26 4.17 21.27
N ALA A 340 -4.18 3.53 20.10
CA ALA A 340 -2.90 3.16 19.50
C ALA A 340 -2.18 4.36 18.89
N VAL A 341 -2.92 5.26 18.24
CA VAL A 341 -2.39 6.52 17.69
C VAL A 341 -1.85 7.41 18.79
N LEU A 342 -2.65 7.63 19.85
CA LEU A 342 -2.25 8.40 21.04
C LEU A 342 -0.96 7.85 21.65
N LYS A 343 -0.88 6.52 21.81
CA LYS A 343 0.34 5.87 22.32
C LYS A 343 1.54 6.00 21.36
N ASP A 344 1.34 5.98 20.05
CA ASP A 344 2.45 6.05 19.08
C ASP A 344 3.01 7.47 18.92
N CYS A 345 2.19 8.51 19.08
CA CYS A 345 2.66 9.90 19.01
C CYS A 345 3.22 10.45 20.33
N LEU A 346 2.97 9.77 21.45
CA LEU A 346 3.55 10.09 22.76
C LEU A 346 4.80 9.24 23.04
N GLY A 347 5.82 9.85 23.64
CA GLY A 347 7.04 9.20 24.09
C GLY A 347 6.78 8.39 25.37
N GLY A 348 6.73 7.07 25.25
CA GLY A 348 6.72 6.13 26.39
C GLY A 348 8.12 5.76 26.90
N SER A 349 8.19 4.80 27.83
CA SER A 349 9.46 4.16 28.21
C SER A 349 9.97 3.29 27.05
N GLU A 350 11.04 3.78 26.41
CA GLU A 350 11.76 3.25 25.24
C GLU A 350 10.93 3.17 23.93
N PRO A 351 11.24 4.00 22.91
CA PRO A 351 10.62 3.85 21.59
C PRO A 351 11.00 2.50 20.95
N PRO A 352 10.21 1.98 19.99
CA PRO A 352 10.63 0.82 19.21
C PRO A 352 12.03 1.05 18.64
N LYS A 353 12.91 0.04 18.74
CA LYS A 353 14.32 0.16 18.32
C LYS A 353 14.50 0.67 16.89
N SER A 354 13.55 0.35 16.01
CA SER A 354 13.51 0.75 14.60
C SER A 354 13.04 2.19 14.37
N GLN A 355 12.55 2.88 15.39
CA GLN A 355 11.81 4.14 15.29
C GLN A 355 12.33 5.21 16.26
N GLY A 356 13.57 5.06 16.76
CA GLY A 356 14.19 6.02 17.67
C GLY A 356 14.42 7.41 17.05
N HIS A 357 14.44 7.50 15.72
CA HIS A 357 14.55 8.76 14.98
C HIS A 357 13.23 9.53 14.87
N ILE A 358 12.09 8.91 15.21
CA ILE A 358 10.77 9.53 15.08
C ILE A 358 10.51 10.40 16.33
N PRO A 359 10.32 11.71 16.17
CA PRO A 359 10.06 12.58 17.30
C PRO A 359 8.65 12.31 17.84
N ARG A 360 8.50 12.38 19.17
CA ARG A 360 7.25 12.10 19.89
C ARG A 360 7.08 13.12 21.00
N ALA A 361 5.83 13.48 21.25
CA ALA A 361 5.49 14.40 22.33
C ALA A 361 5.74 13.78 23.71
N GLY A 362 6.01 14.58 24.72
CA GLY A 362 6.20 14.10 26.10
C GLY A 362 4.94 13.42 26.66
N ALA A 363 5.11 12.40 27.51
CA ALA A 363 4.00 11.69 28.14
C ALA A 363 3.08 12.61 28.98
N SER A 364 3.58 13.77 29.45
CA SER A 364 2.77 14.76 30.15
C SER A 364 1.70 15.41 29.28
N ALA A 365 1.87 15.41 27.95
CA ALA A 365 0.94 16.02 27.00
C ALA A 365 -0.24 15.09 26.61
N GLU A 366 -0.39 13.92 27.26
CA GLU A 366 -1.37 12.91 26.86
C GLU A 366 -2.81 13.44 26.79
N GLU A 367 -3.26 14.19 27.80
CA GLU A 367 -4.61 14.76 27.86
C GLU A 367 -4.85 15.78 26.74
N THR A 368 -3.86 16.65 26.52
CA THR A 368 -3.85 17.61 25.42
C THR A 368 -3.94 16.92 24.06
N VAL A 369 -3.11 15.90 23.83
CA VAL A 369 -3.07 15.18 22.54
C VAL A 369 -4.36 14.39 22.31
N ASP A 370 -4.94 13.76 23.33
CA ASP A 370 -6.26 13.10 23.24
C ASP A 370 -7.34 14.10 22.79
N ALA A 371 -7.38 15.28 23.40
CA ALA A 371 -8.35 16.31 23.03
C ALA A 371 -8.14 16.84 21.60
N LEU A 372 -6.89 17.04 21.17
CA LEU A 372 -6.56 17.47 19.81
C LEU A 372 -6.94 16.43 18.76
N LEU A 373 -6.68 15.14 19.01
CA LEU A 373 -7.08 14.06 18.09
C LEU A 373 -8.60 13.97 17.96
N ARG A 374 -9.35 14.18 19.04
CA ARG A 374 -10.82 14.30 18.99
C ARG A 374 -11.25 15.54 18.19
N HIS A 375 -10.58 16.67 18.36
CA HIS A 375 -10.85 17.87 17.57
C HIS A 375 -10.65 17.61 16.07
N VAL A 376 -9.57 16.92 15.69
CA VAL A 376 -9.33 16.50 14.30
C VAL A 376 -10.46 15.62 13.76
N VAL A 377 -10.98 14.68 14.56
CA VAL A 377 -12.16 13.88 14.19
C VAL A 377 -13.39 14.78 13.97
N VAL A 378 -13.62 15.76 14.84
CA VAL A 378 -14.74 16.71 14.67
C VAL A 378 -14.59 17.49 13.35
N ARG A 379 -13.40 17.99 13.04
CA ARG A 379 -13.11 18.70 11.79
C ARG A 379 -13.38 17.80 10.56
N LEU A 380 -12.96 16.53 10.60
CA LEU A 380 -13.27 15.55 9.56
C LEU A 380 -14.77 15.32 9.41
N LEU A 381 -15.51 15.13 10.51
CA LEU A 381 -16.95 14.90 10.45
C LEU A 381 -17.73 16.15 10.01
N GLN A 382 -17.21 17.36 10.23
CA GLN A 382 -17.83 18.61 9.78
C GLN A 382 -17.64 18.86 8.27
N HIS A 383 -16.60 18.30 7.64
CA HIS A 383 -16.51 18.26 6.17
C HIS A 383 -17.73 17.60 5.51
N LYS A 384 -18.49 16.75 6.24
CA LYS A 384 -19.75 16.14 5.79
C LYS A 384 -20.94 17.13 5.72
N ALA A 385 -20.95 18.20 6.52
CA ALA A 385 -22.17 18.97 6.81
C ALA A 385 -22.66 19.90 5.68
N VAL A 386 -21.93 19.98 4.56
CA VAL A 386 -22.27 20.85 3.42
C VAL A 386 -23.23 20.18 2.41
N GLU A 387 -23.31 18.84 2.38
CA GLU A 387 -24.16 18.13 1.40
C GLU A 387 -25.61 17.86 1.87
N GLU A 388 -25.87 17.68 3.17
CA GLU A 388 -27.20 17.28 3.67
C GLU A 388 -28.20 18.46 3.83
N ASN A 389 -27.74 19.72 3.82
CA ASN A 389 -28.58 20.89 4.13
C ASN A 389 -29.10 21.70 2.92
N GLY A 390 -28.87 21.27 1.68
CA GLY A 390 -29.50 21.91 0.51
C GLY A 390 -29.24 23.42 0.38
N ALA A 391 -28.11 23.92 0.87
CA ALA A 391 -27.72 25.30 0.66
C ALA A 391 -27.14 25.43 -0.76
N THR A 392 -28.00 25.80 -1.72
CA THR A 392 -27.64 26.28 -3.05
C THR A 392 -26.96 27.65 -2.98
N SER A 393 -25.86 27.76 -2.25
CA SER A 393 -24.94 28.89 -2.29
C SER A 393 -23.52 28.34 -2.34
N ALA A 394 -22.98 28.29 -3.55
CA ALA A 394 -21.65 27.80 -3.90
C ALA A 394 -20.50 28.70 -3.38
N THR A 395 -20.54 29.16 -2.13
CA THR A 395 -19.54 30.08 -1.57
C THR A 395 -19.22 29.90 -0.09
N GLU A 396 -19.73 28.88 0.59
CA GLU A 396 -19.25 28.57 1.95
C GLU A 396 -18.15 27.50 1.86
N THR A 397 -16.94 27.97 1.52
CA THR A 397 -15.72 27.25 1.88
C THR A 397 -15.78 27.01 3.39
N LEU A 398 -15.65 25.76 3.84
CA LEU A 398 -15.41 25.48 5.25
C LEU A 398 -14.28 26.41 5.73
N PRO A 399 -14.43 27.10 6.88
CA PRO A 399 -13.41 28.01 7.34
C PRO A 399 -12.09 27.25 7.48
N THR A 400 -11.06 27.75 6.79
CA THR A 400 -9.71 27.16 6.75
C THR A 400 -9.12 27.04 8.15
N SER A 401 -9.45 27.98 9.03
CA SER A 401 -9.20 27.88 10.47
C SER A 401 -10.52 27.80 11.23
N MET A 402 -10.67 26.76 12.05
CA MET A 402 -11.70 26.76 13.08
C MET A 402 -11.05 27.15 14.40
N PRO A 403 -11.68 28.03 15.19
CA PRO A 403 -11.14 28.37 16.49
C PRO A 403 -11.06 27.10 17.34
N MET A 404 -9.92 26.93 18.00
CA MET A 404 -9.72 25.86 18.97
C MET A 404 -10.89 25.83 19.97
N PRO A 405 -11.32 24.64 20.43
CA PRO A 405 -12.35 24.52 21.45
C PRO A 405 -12.07 25.47 22.62
N ARG A 406 -13.05 26.30 23.00
CA ARG A 406 -12.88 27.34 24.04
C ARG A 406 -12.43 26.79 25.40
N ASP A 407 -12.63 25.50 25.63
CA ASP A 407 -12.26 24.79 26.85
C ASP A 407 -10.81 24.25 26.81
N LEU A 408 -10.14 24.30 25.65
CA LEU A 408 -8.71 24.02 25.50
C LEU A 408 -7.90 25.29 25.75
N VAL A 409 -7.80 25.68 27.02
CA VAL A 409 -6.80 26.66 27.46
C VAL A 409 -5.50 25.89 27.70
N MET A 410 -4.52 26.08 26.82
CA MET A 410 -3.27 25.33 26.83
C MET A 410 -2.11 26.25 27.21
N GLU A 411 -1.17 25.74 27.99
CA GLU A 411 0.12 26.41 28.17
C GLU A 411 0.94 26.30 26.87
N ASN A 412 1.91 27.20 26.69
CA ASN A 412 2.72 27.23 25.46
C ASN A 412 3.48 25.90 25.23
N ASP A 413 3.92 25.24 26.30
CA ASP A 413 4.60 23.94 26.20
C ASP A 413 3.63 22.85 25.71
N ASP A 414 2.38 22.84 26.20
CA ASP A 414 1.35 21.90 25.76
C ASP A 414 0.99 22.10 24.28
N ALA A 415 0.98 23.35 23.80
CA ALA A 415 0.74 23.66 22.38
C ALA A 415 1.86 23.11 21.49
N ILE A 416 3.13 23.31 21.87
CA ILE A 416 4.29 22.76 21.16
C ILE A 416 4.26 21.23 21.13
N GLN A 417 3.97 20.59 22.27
CA GLN A 417 3.87 19.13 22.34
C GLN A 417 2.67 18.60 21.54
N GLY A 418 1.54 19.31 21.56
CA GLY A 418 0.36 19.01 20.76
C GLY A 418 0.66 19.06 19.27
N ALA A 419 1.23 20.16 18.79
CA ALA A 419 1.63 20.34 17.38
C ALA A 419 2.61 19.23 16.95
N LEU A 420 3.62 18.94 17.77
CA LEU A 420 4.55 17.85 17.51
C LEU A 420 3.84 16.50 17.36
N ALA A 421 2.93 16.16 18.28
CA ALA A 421 2.17 14.90 18.21
C ALA A 421 1.35 14.80 16.92
N LEU A 422 0.64 15.86 16.53
CA LEU A 422 -0.19 15.87 15.32
C LEU A 422 0.65 15.72 14.05
N ARG A 423 1.78 16.44 13.94
CA ARG A 423 2.73 16.28 12.83
C ARG A 423 3.33 14.88 12.79
N THR A 424 3.64 14.30 13.95
CA THR A 424 4.08 12.90 14.04
C THR A 424 3.01 11.95 13.52
N VAL A 425 1.73 12.11 13.90
CA VAL A 425 0.65 11.29 13.35
C VAL A 425 0.56 11.45 11.83
N ALA A 426 0.60 12.68 11.30
CA ALA A 426 0.52 12.95 9.86
C ALA A 426 1.62 12.22 9.07
N LYS A 427 2.85 12.25 9.57
CA LYS A 427 4.02 11.58 8.96
C LYS A 427 3.99 10.06 9.11
N ARG A 428 3.28 9.54 10.10
CA ARG A 428 3.15 8.10 10.38
C ARG A 428 2.07 7.42 9.53
N LEU A 429 1.15 8.20 8.95
CA LEU A 429 0.15 7.70 8.03
C LEU A 429 0.83 7.17 6.77
N CYS A 430 0.44 5.96 6.39
CA CYS A 430 0.93 5.31 5.20
C CYS A 430 -0.23 4.89 4.30
N VAL A 431 -0.11 5.25 3.02
CA VAL A 431 -0.96 4.80 1.94
C VAL A 431 -0.24 3.65 1.19
N PRO A 432 -0.93 2.54 0.89
CA PRO A 432 -2.35 2.24 1.15
C PRO A 432 -2.61 1.54 2.49
N ARG A 433 -1.62 1.40 3.38
CA ARG A 433 -1.76 0.61 4.61
C ARG A 433 -2.98 1.02 5.43
N ASP A 434 -3.08 2.31 5.74
CA ASP A 434 -4.03 2.81 6.72
C ASP A 434 -5.39 3.13 6.09
N MET A 435 -5.36 3.75 4.91
CA MET A 435 -6.50 4.23 4.13
C MET A 435 -6.09 4.49 2.66
N GLY A 436 -7.04 4.89 1.81
CA GLY A 436 -6.74 5.34 0.44
C GLY A 436 -6.08 6.73 0.40
N ALA A 437 -5.43 7.07 -0.71
CA ALA A 437 -4.70 8.33 -0.88
C ALA A 437 -5.57 9.59 -0.60
N PRO A 438 -6.83 9.68 -1.08
CA PRO A 438 -7.67 10.85 -0.79
C PRO A 438 -7.93 11.07 0.72
N SER A 439 -8.22 9.99 1.44
CA SER A 439 -8.47 10.02 2.89
C SER A 439 -7.22 10.40 3.67
N ALA A 440 -6.05 9.88 3.26
CA ALA A 440 -4.78 10.19 3.90
C ALA A 440 -4.37 11.65 3.67
N ALA A 441 -4.53 12.16 2.44
CA ALA A 441 -4.25 13.55 2.11
C ALA A 441 -5.12 14.50 2.96
N LEU A 442 -6.42 14.21 3.08
CA LEU A 442 -7.34 14.98 3.92
C LEU A 442 -6.94 14.95 5.40
N LEU A 443 -6.63 13.76 5.95
CA LEU A 443 -6.25 13.63 7.35
C LEU A 443 -4.92 14.32 7.66
N ARG A 444 -3.89 14.15 6.83
CA ARG A 444 -2.60 14.85 6.97
C ARG A 444 -2.78 16.35 6.93
N GLY A 445 -3.61 16.81 6.00
CA GLY A 445 -4.00 18.20 5.87
C GLY A 445 -4.56 18.79 7.16
N ILE A 446 -5.62 18.20 7.69
CA ILE A 446 -6.28 18.67 8.92
C ILE A 446 -5.32 18.58 10.12
N LEU A 447 -4.55 17.50 10.26
CA LEU A 447 -3.56 17.35 11.33
C LEU A 447 -2.53 18.48 11.30
N CYS A 448 -1.98 18.80 10.12
CA CYS A 448 -0.98 19.85 9.98
C CYS A 448 -1.60 21.25 10.13
N THR A 449 -2.80 21.51 9.61
CA THR A 449 -3.48 22.79 9.84
C THR A 449 -3.74 23.05 11.32
N VAL A 450 -4.20 22.04 12.08
CA VAL A 450 -4.40 22.19 13.54
C VAL A 450 -3.06 22.36 14.27
N ALA A 451 -1.98 21.75 13.77
CA ALA A 451 -0.64 21.96 14.32
C ALA A 451 -0.12 23.38 14.06
N ASP A 452 -0.34 23.91 12.85
CA ASP A 452 0.01 25.29 12.47
C ASP A 452 -0.79 26.28 13.35
N ASP A 453 -2.10 26.07 13.53
CA ASP A 453 -2.99 26.89 14.39
C ASP A 453 -2.56 26.93 15.88
N LEU A 454 -1.75 25.96 16.35
CA LEU A 454 -1.22 25.91 17.72
C LEU A 454 0.10 26.67 17.89
N GLU A 455 0.84 26.91 16.81
CA GLU A 455 2.15 27.56 16.80
C GLU A 455 2.08 29.06 16.48
N ASP A 456 0.97 29.51 15.85
CA ASP A 456 0.60 30.91 15.60
C ASP A 456 0.05 31.63 16.84
#